data_AF-A0A539DXJ6-F1
#
_entry.id   AF-A0A539DXJ6-F1
#
_cell.length_a   1.000
_cell.length_b   1.000
_cell.length_c   1.000
_cell.angle_alpha   90.00
_cell.angle_beta   90.00
_cell.angle_gamma   90.00
#
_symmetry.space_group_name_H-M   'P 1'
#
loop_
_entity.id
_entity.type
_entity.pdbx_description
1 polymer ?
#
loop_
_entity_poly.entity_id
_entity_poly.type
_entity_poly.pdbx_seq_one_letter_code
_entity_poly.pdbx_strand_id
1 'polypeptide(L)' 'MTFDQAATVFADALALTVFDAAHSQPEERWFTLGHDQTGMMLAVAHTYQTTGPRSAHVRIISARAATKRERRFYEDEPQ' A
#
# COMPACT_ATOMS: atom_id res chain seq x y z
N MET A 1 3.13 -10.00 -11.10
CA MET A 1 2.62 -8.75 -10.53
C MET A 1 3.39 -7.60 -11.14
N THR A 2 2.70 -6.67 -11.78
CA THR A 2 3.30 -5.46 -12.35
C THR A 2 3.08 -4.28 -11.40
N PHE A 3 3.80 -3.18 -11.59
CA PHE A 3 3.55 -1.95 -10.81
C PHE A 3 2.21 -1.29 -11.18
N ASP A 4 1.77 -1.36 -12.44
CA ASP A 4 0.42 -0.94 -12.85
C ASP A 4 -0.66 -1.66 -12.04
N GLN A 5 -0.53 -2.99 -11.90
CA GLN A 5 -1.46 -3.78 -11.08
C GLN A 5 -1.41 -3.36 -9.61
N ALA A 6 -0.21 -3.21 -9.06
CA ALA A 6 -0.03 -2.79 -7.66
C ALA A 6 -0.57 -1.39 -7.37
N ALA A 7 -0.49 -0.46 -8.33
CA ALA A 7 -1.02 0.89 -8.19
C ALA A 7 -2.54 0.91 -7.97
N THR A 8 -3.25 -0.12 -8.43
CA THR A 8 -4.70 -0.20 -8.25
C THR A 8 -5.14 -0.36 -6.79
N VAL A 9 -4.24 -0.81 -5.92
CA VAL A 9 -4.48 -0.91 -4.46
C VAL A 9 -4.83 0.44 -3.84
N PHE A 10 -4.29 1.54 -4.38
CA PHE A 10 -4.61 2.88 -3.88
C PHE A 10 -6.04 3.33 -4.18
N ALA A 11 -6.77 2.58 -5.02
CA ALA A 11 -8.19 2.79 -5.27
C ALA A 11 -9.09 1.88 -4.42
N ASP A 12 -8.52 0.97 -3.62
CA ASP A 12 -9.29 0.17 -2.66
C ASP A 12 -9.70 1.05 -1.47
N ALA A 13 -11.01 1.21 -1.30
CA ALA A 13 -11.59 2.01 -0.22
C ALA A 13 -11.30 1.46 1.18
N LEU A 14 -10.92 0.17 1.26
CA LEU A 14 -10.59 -0.52 2.50
C LEU A 14 -9.07 -0.67 2.70
N ALA A 15 -8.25 -0.09 1.81
CA ALA A 15 -6.80 -0.19 1.93
C ALA A 15 -6.29 0.40 3.25
N LEU A 16 -5.49 -0.39 3.98
CA LEU A 16 -4.82 0.03 5.20
C LEU A 16 -3.44 0.55 4.85
N THR A 17 -3.15 1.81 5.18
CA THR A 17 -1.84 2.42 4.96
C THR A 17 -1.22 2.82 6.29
N VAL A 18 -0.03 2.28 6.57
CA VAL A 18 0.70 2.52 7.81
C VAL A 18 2.08 3.09 7.52
N PHE A 19 2.56 3.94 8.43
CA PHE A 19 3.90 4.49 8.33
C PHE A 19 4.94 3.43 8.72
N ASP A 20 5.93 3.21 7.85
CA ASP A 20 6.99 2.23 8.08
C ASP A 20 8.21 2.90 8.71
N ALA A 21 8.12 3.15 10.01
CA ALA A 21 9.17 3.83 10.76
C ALA A 21 10.53 3.11 10.71
N ALA A 22 10.53 1.78 10.57
CA ALA A 22 11.75 0.98 10.52
C ALA A 22 12.57 1.23 9.25
N HIS A 23 11.91 1.56 8.14
CA HIS A 23 12.54 1.80 6.85
C HIS A 23 12.55 3.27 6.42
N SER A 24 12.03 4.19 7.25
CA SER A 24 11.84 5.60 6.91
C SER A 24 13.05 6.52 7.19
N GLN A 25 14.24 5.96 7.40
CA GLN A 25 15.45 6.75 7.73
C GLN A 25 16.00 7.54 6.52
N PRO A 26 16.29 6.93 5.35
CA PRO A 26 16.82 7.67 4.21
C PRO A 26 15.72 8.37 3.38
N GLU A 27 14.50 7.82 3.37
CA GLU A 27 13.33 8.38 2.70
C GLU A 27 12.07 7.97 3.46
N GLU A 28 11.03 8.80 3.46
CA GLU A 28 9.75 8.48 4.08
C GLU A 28 9.10 7.29 3.38
N ARG A 29 8.74 6.23 4.13
CA ARG A 29 8.15 5.02 3.59
C ARG A 29 6.83 4.68 4.27
N TRP A 30 5.91 4.24 3.44
CA TRP A 30 4.58 3.81 3.80
C TRP A 30 4.35 2.40 3.29
N PHE A 31 3.58 1.64 4.06
CA PHE A 31 3.18 0.30 3.71
C PHE A 31 1.67 0.24 3.59
N THR A 32 1.19 -0.19 2.42
CA THR A 32 -0.24 -0.34 2.14
C THR A 32 -0.59 -1.81 1.93
N LEU A 33 -1.61 -2.26 2.64
CA LEU A 33 -2.31 -3.52 2.39
C LEU A 33 -3.68 -3.23 1.79
N GLY A 34 -4.01 -3.88 0.68
CA GLY A 34 -5.33 -3.77 0.07
C GLY A 34 -5.47 -4.67 -1.14
N HIS A 35 -6.64 -4.66 -1.74
CA HIS A 35 -6.95 -5.45 -2.93
C HIS A 35 -6.58 -4.69 -4.20
N ASP A 36 -6.00 -5.40 -5.16
CA ASP A 36 -5.93 -4.90 -6.52
C ASP A 36 -7.29 -5.03 -7.24
N GLN A 37 -7.38 -4.50 -8.45
CA GLN A 37 -8.59 -4.60 -9.30
C GLN A 37 -9.04 -6.03 -9.62
N THR A 38 -8.19 -7.04 -9.41
CA THR A 38 -8.53 -8.45 -9.61
C THR A 38 -9.01 -9.14 -8.32
N GLY A 39 -9.01 -8.42 -7.20
CA GLY A 39 -9.35 -8.96 -5.88
C GLY A 39 -8.19 -9.69 -5.20
N MET A 40 -6.95 -9.54 -5.68
CA MET A 40 -5.78 -10.10 -5.00
C MET A 40 -5.29 -9.14 -3.92
N MET A 41 -5.13 -9.63 -2.68
CA MET A 41 -4.56 -8.81 -1.61
C MET A 41 -3.04 -8.65 -1.74
N LEU A 42 -2.60 -7.41 -1.82
CA LEU A 42 -1.22 -7.00 -2.06
C LEU A 42 -0.66 -6.22 -0.87
N ALA A 43 0.65 -6.35 -0.71
CA ALA A 43 1.48 -5.57 0.20
C ALA A 43 2.38 -4.66 -0.62
N VAL A 44 2.21 -3.35 -0.48
CA VAL A 44 2.86 -2.33 -1.30
C VAL A 44 3.65 -1.39 -0.40
N ALA A 45 4.97 -1.35 -0.58
CA ALA A 45 5.81 -0.31 0.02
C ALA A 45 5.94 0.85 -0.96
N HIS A 46 5.67 2.07 -0.51
CA HIS A 46 5.68 3.26 -1.35
C HIS A 46 6.11 4.49 -0.57
N THR A 47 6.33 5.56 -1.31
CA THR A 47 6.45 6.92 -0.76
C THR A 47 5.53 7.83 -1.57
N TYR A 48 5.13 8.95 -1.00
CA TYR A 48 4.34 9.94 -1.72
C TYR A 48 4.84 11.35 -1.47
N GLN A 49 4.56 12.22 -2.43
CA GLN A 49 4.80 13.65 -2.34
C GLN A 49 3.52 14.38 -2.70
N THR A 50 2.99 15.19 -1.78
CA THR A 50 1.81 16.02 -2.03
C THR A 50 2.13 17.04 -3.12
N THR A 51 1.37 17.01 -4.21
CA THR A 51 1.52 17.94 -5.35
C THR A 51 0.46 19.05 -5.34
N GLY A 52 -0.53 18.93 -4.46
CA GLY A 52 -1.62 19.90 -4.31
C GLY A 52 -2.60 19.50 -3.22
N PRO A 53 -3.68 20.27 -2.99
CA PRO A 53 -4.60 20.05 -1.87
C PRO A 53 -5.33 18.70 -1.88
N ARG A 54 -5.43 18.06 -3.06
CA ARG A 54 -6.09 16.75 -3.25
C ARG A 54 -5.32 15.87 -4.24
N SER A 55 -4.02 16.10 -4.37
CA SER A 55 -3.19 15.36 -5.32
C SER A 55 -1.84 15.02 -4.70
N ALA A 56 -1.37 13.81 -4.99
CA ALA A 56 -0.06 13.35 -4.59
C ALA A 56 0.56 12.53 -5.73
N HIS A 57 1.88 12.60 -5.83
CA HIS A 57 2.67 11.69 -6.64
C HIS A 57 3.08 10.51 -5.75
N VAL A 58 2.66 9.30 -6.12
CA VAL A 58 3.03 8.08 -5.39
C VAL A 58 4.10 7.34 -6.18
N ARG A 59 5.19 6.95 -5.53
CA ARG A 59 6.23 6.08 -6.08
C ARG A 59 6.21 4.76 -5.34
N ILE A 60 5.87 3.70 -6.07
CA ILE A 60 5.98 2.32 -5.57
C ILE A 60 7.46 1.95 -5.48
N ILE A 61 7.88 1.50 -4.31
CA ILE A 61 9.25 1.02 -4.03
C ILE A 61 9.29 -0.49 -4.21
N SER A 62 8.30 -1.20 -3.69
CA SER A 62 8.13 -2.65 -3.90
C SER A 62 6.66 -3.06 -3.78
N ALA A 63 6.31 -4.16 -4.43
CA ALA A 63 4.99 -4.75 -4.36
C ALA A 63 5.09 -6.28 -4.38
N ARG A 64 4.30 -6.93 -3.55
CA ARG A 64 4.19 -8.40 -3.52
C ARG A 64 2.80 -8.83 -3.08
N ALA A 65 2.48 -10.11 -3.26
CA ALA A 65 1.30 -10.68 -2.64
C ALA A 65 1.41 -10.59 -1.11
N ALA A 66 0.29 -10.26 -0.45
CA ALA A 66 0.21 -10.28 1.00
C ALA A 66 0.41 -11.71 1.51
N THR A 67 1.21 -11.85 2.58
CA THR A 67 1.38 -13.12 3.28
C THR A 67 0.10 -13.50 4.02
N LYS A 68 -0.07 -14.78 4.36
CA LYS A 68 -1.24 -15.24 5.14
C LYS A 68 -1.43 -14.47 6.46
N ARG A 69 -0.33 -14.04 7.09
CA ARG A 69 -0.36 -13.27 8.33
C ARG A 69 -0.87 -11.85 8.12
N GLU A 70 -0.40 -11.19 7.06
CA GLU A 70 -0.88 -9.85 6.69
C GLU A 70 -2.34 -9.86 6.24
N ARG A 71 -2.77 -10.91 5.53
CA ARG A 71 -4.19 -11.09 5.18
C ARG A 71 -5.07 -11.21 6.40
N ARG A 72 -4.67 -12.05 7.38
CA ARG A 72 -5.38 -12.15 8.66
C ARG A 72 -5.44 -10.83 9.39
N PHE A 73 -4.33 -10.09 9.45
CA PHE A 73 -4.31 -8.77 10.08
C PHE A 73 -5.31 -7.81 9.41
N TYR A 74 -5.38 -7.83 8.08
CA TYR A 74 -6.36 -7.05 7.31
C TYR A 74 -7.81 -7.51 7.54
N GLU A 75 -8.06 -8.82 7.67
CA GLU A 75 -9.39 -9.40 7.90
C GLU A 75 -9.89 -9.21 9.35
N ASP A 76 -8.97 -9.17 10.33
CA ASP A 76 -9.27 -9.13 11.77
C ASP A 76 -9.32 -7.69 12.34
N GLU A 77 -8.94 -6.67 11.58
CA GLU A 77 -9.17 -5.26 11.95
C GLU A 77 -10.43 -4.72 11.24
N PRO A 78 -11.64 -4.89 11.82
CA PRO A 78 -12.82 -4.21 11.31
C PRO A 78 -12.64 -2.70 11.47
N GLN A 79 -12.89 -1.96 10.38
CA GLN A 79 -13.04 -0.50 10.37
C GLN A 79 -14.09 -0.02 11.36
#